data_AF-A0A239MCV4-F1
#
_entry.id   AF-A0A239MCV4-F1
#
_cell.length_a   1.000
_cell.length_b   1.000
_cell.length_c   1.000
_cell.angle_alpha   90.00
_cell.angle_beta   90.00
_cell.angle_gamma   90.00
#
_symmetry.space_group_name_H-M   'P 1'
#
loop_
_entity.id
_entity.type
_entity.pdbx_description
1 polymer ?
#
loop_
_entity_poly.entity_id
_entity_poly.type
_entity_poly.pdbx_seq_one_letter_code
_entity_poly.pdbx_strand_id
1 'polypeptide(L)'
;MTLLYVFLVSFVIWIIFKIRYFKREQKLYQTALTDSFKTIVPAPQLKTRNSYGFPSFEVTFKNETLLKQAEDSGLTQNFIERIKQIHFNFKKFDAERAIYFTWEGRTHTIISPDQQT
;
A
#
# COMPACT_ATOMS: atom_id res chain seq x y z
N MET A 1 36.44 23.30 1.96
CA MET A 1 35.87 23.05 0.62
C MET A 1 35.69 21.56 0.34
N THR A 2 36.71 20.72 0.48
CA THR A 2 36.64 19.26 0.23
C THR A 2 35.61 18.50 1.08
N LEU A 3 35.54 18.77 2.39
CA LEU A 3 34.55 18.17 3.30
C LEU A 3 33.09 18.42 2.88
N LEU A 4 32.81 19.63 2.39
CA LEU A 4 31.46 20.03 1.97
C LEU A 4 31.06 19.31 0.67
N TYR A 5 32.00 19.14 -0.25
CA TYR A 5 31.82 18.34 -1.46
C TYR A 5 31.59 16.85 -1.14
N VAL A 6 32.38 16.27 -0.23
CA VAL A 6 32.20 14.87 0.20
C VAL A 6 30.84 14.65 0.85
N PHE A 7 30.39 15.59 1.69
CA PHE A 7 29.06 15.55 2.29
C PHE A 7 27.95 15.62 1.24
N LEU A 8 28.07 16.55 0.28
CA LEU A 8 27.07 16.73 -0.78
C LEU A 8 26.97 15.50 -1.68
N VAL A 9 28.10 14.91 -2.09
CA VAL A 9 28.13 13.67 -2.87
C VAL A 9 27.50 12.51 -2.09
N SER A 10 27.85 12.35 -0.81
CA SER A 10 27.28 11.29 0.04
C SER A 10 25.76 11.45 0.20
N PHE A 11 25.29 12.69 0.36
CA PHE A 11 23.87 13.01 0.47
C PHE A 11 23.10 12.70 -0.82
N VAL A 12 23.67 13.04 -1.98
CA VAL A 12 23.08 12.72 -3.29
C VAL A 12 22.99 11.21 -3.51
N ILE A 13 24.06 10.47 -3.19
CA ILE A 13 24.06 9.00 -3.28
C ILE A 13 22.96 8.40 -2.39
N TRP A 14 22.82 8.91 -1.16
CA TRP A 14 21.77 8.46 -0.23
C TRP A 14 20.36 8.71 -0.78
N ILE A 15 20.11 9.89 -1.36
CA ILE A 15 18.83 10.21 -2.01
C ILE A 15 18.55 9.24 -3.17
N ILE A 16 19.51 9.02 -4.06
CA ILE A 16 19.35 8.11 -5.21
C ILE A 16 19.00 6.70 -4.73
N PHE A 17 19.68 6.24 -3.67
CA PHE A 17 19.44 4.93 -3.09
C PHE A 17 18.02 4.84 -2.51
N LYS A 18 17.57 5.86 -1.76
CA LYS A 18 16.21 5.94 -1.22
C LYS A 18 15.14 5.93 -2.32
N ILE A 19 15.33 6.70 -3.39
CA ILE A 19 14.39 6.75 -4.52
C ILE A 19 14.31 5.38 -5.20
N ARG A 20 15.44 4.73 -5.47
CA ARG A 20 15.47 3.40 -6.09
C ARG A 20 14.80 2.35 -5.22
N TYR A 21 15.06 2.38 -3.91
CA TYR A 21 14.43 1.50 -2.95
C TYR A 21 12.90 1.65 -2.97
N PHE A 22 12.41 2.89 -2.87
CA PHE A 22 10.97 3.17 -2.87
C PHE A 22 10.29 2.75 -4.19
N LYS A 23 10.93 3.00 -5.34
CA LYS A 23 10.42 2.55 -6.65
C LYS A 23 10.33 1.03 -6.74
N ARG A 24 11.30 0.31 -6.16
CA ARG A 24 11.30 -1.16 -6.16
C ARG A 24 10.15 -1.70 -5.32
N GLU A 25 9.94 -1.18 -4.12
CA GLU A 25 8.80 -1.55 -3.28
C GLU A 25 7.46 -1.26 -3.97
N GLN A 26 7.32 -0.07 -4.54
CA GLN A 26 6.10 0.31 -5.24
C GLN A 26 5.79 -0.62 -6.43
N LYS A 27 6.83 -1.08 -7.14
CA LYS A 27 6.67 -2.08 -8.19
C LYS A 27 6.17 -3.42 -7.64
N LEU A 28 6.69 -3.87 -6.50
CA LEU A 28 6.24 -5.11 -5.86
C LEU A 28 4.76 -5.03 -5.45
N TYR A 29 4.33 -3.90 -4.88
CA TYR A 29 2.92 -3.70 -4.50
C TYR A 29 1.99 -3.68 -5.71
N GLN A 30 2.41 -3.01 -6.80
CA GLN A 30 1.65 -3.01 -8.05
C GLN A 30 1.55 -4.40 -8.66
N THR A 31 2.64 -5.17 -8.68
CA THR A 31 2.60 -6.58 -9.12
C THR A 31 1.66 -7.42 -8.24
N ALA A 32 1.72 -7.27 -6.92
CA ALA A 32 0.81 -7.97 -6.01
C ALA A 32 -0.65 -7.62 -6.28
N LEU A 33 -0.96 -6.34 -6.56
CA LEU A 33 -2.30 -5.89 -6.92
C LEU A 33 -2.77 -6.52 -8.24
N THR A 34 -1.96 -6.40 -9.30
CA THR A 34 -2.30 -6.93 -10.63
C THR A 34 -2.51 -8.45 -10.57
N ASP A 35 -1.66 -9.19 -9.87
CA ASP A 35 -1.79 -10.63 -9.73
C ASP A 35 -3.06 -11.04 -8.97
N SER A 36 -3.38 -10.31 -7.89
CA SER A 36 -4.51 -10.62 -7.02
C SER A 36 -5.85 -10.30 -7.68
N PHE A 37 -5.91 -9.22 -8.48
CA PHE A 37 -7.16 -8.71 -9.06
C PHE A 37 -7.20 -8.82 -10.59
N LYS A 38 -6.40 -9.71 -11.20
CA LYS A 38 -6.35 -9.91 -12.66
C LYS A 38 -7.70 -10.23 -13.31
N THR A 39 -8.66 -10.77 -12.55
CA THR A 39 -10.00 -11.14 -13.00
C THR A 39 -11.04 -10.04 -12.80
N ILE A 40 -10.69 -8.95 -12.12
CA ILE A 40 -11.59 -7.83 -11.83
C ILE A 40 -11.37 -6.74 -12.89
N VAL A 41 -12.44 -6.37 -13.59
CA VAL A 41 -12.42 -5.33 -14.62
C VAL A 41 -13.51 -4.30 -14.31
N PRO A 42 -13.18 -2.99 -14.23
CA PRO A 42 -11.84 -2.42 -14.31
C PRO A 42 -10.97 -2.78 -13.09
N ALA A 43 -9.65 -2.82 -13.30
CA ALA A 43 -8.70 -3.11 -12.21
C ALA A 43 -8.83 -2.06 -11.09
N PRO A 44 -8.77 -2.48 -9.80
CA PRO A 44 -8.82 -1.55 -8.69
C PRO A 44 -7.59 -0.65 -8.67
N GLN A 45 -7.74 0.56 -8.11
CA GLN A 45 -6.65 1.50 -7.93
C GLN A 45 -5.95 1.25 -6.60
N LEU A 46 -4.62 1.26 -6.61
CA LEU A 46 -3.81 1.14 -5.38
C LEU A 46 -3.18 2.49 -5.03
N LYS A 47 -3.50 2.99 -3.85
CA LYS A 47 -2.84 4.14 -3.24
C LYS A 47 -2.03 3.68 -2.03
N THR A 48 -0.73 3.92 -2.10
CA THR A 48 0.20 3.61 -1.00
C THR A 48 0.49 4.88 -0.22
N ARG A 49 0.37 4.83 1.10
CA ARG A 49 0.79 5.88 2.03
C ARG A 49 1.71 5.27 3.07
N ASN A 50 2.39 6.11 3.85
CA ASN A 50 3.12 5.67 5.03
C ASN A 50 2.48 6.29 6.27
N SER A 51 2.20 5.47 7.28
CA SER A 51 1.65 5.89 8.57
C SER A 51 2.51 5.30 9.68
N TYR A 52 3.02 6.15 10.57
CA TYR A 52 3.90 5.75 11.68
C TYR A 52 5.11 4.89 11.28
N GLY A 53 5.67 5.16 10.09
CA GLY A 53 6.83 4.42 9.56
C GLY A 53 6.50 3.08 8.88
N PHE A 54 5.21 2.72 8.79
CA PHE A 54 4.75 1.52 8.09
C PHE A 54 3.97 1.89 6.82
N PRO A 55 4.07 1.08 5.75
CA PRO A 55 3.24 1.29 4.57
C PRO A 55 1.78 0.94 4.88
N SER A 56 0.87 1.74 4.34
CA SER A 56 -0.58 1.53 4.37
C SER A 56 -1.12 1.59 2.95
N PHE A 57 -2.08 0.75 2.64
CA PHE A 57 -2.59 0.50 1.31
C PHE A 57 -4.07 0.79 1.26
N GLU A 58 -4.49 1.60 0.31
CA GLU A 58 -5.89 1.88 0.02
C GLU A 58 -6.17 1.31 -1.37
N VAL A 59 -7.04 0.31 -1.43
CA VAL A 59 -7.45 -0.38 -2.65
C VAL A 59 -8.86 0.06 -2.99
N THR A 60 -8.99 0.87 -4.04
CA THR A 60 -10.27 1.46 -4.45
C THR A 60 -10.82 0.75 -5.67
N PHE A 61 -11.94 0.07 -5.49
CA PHE A 61 -12.73 -0.56 -6.56
C PHE A 61 -13.63 0.47 -7.25
N LYS A 62 -14.04 0.18 -8.48
CA LYS A 62 -14.92 1.08 -9.23
C LYS A 62 -16.32 1.21 -8.60
N ASN A 63 -16.82 0.16 -7.97
CA ASN A 63 -18.12 0.13 -7.31
C ASN A 63 -18.14 -0.95 -6.22
N GLU A 64 -19.20 -0.93 -5.41
CA GLU A 64 -19.40 -1.86 -4.29
C GLU A 64 -19.53 -3.32 -4.75
N THR A 65 -20.17 -3.56 -5.89
CA THR A 65 -20.39 -4.91 -6.43
C THR A 65 -19.08 -5.62 -6.76
N LEU A 66 -18.10 -4.91 -7.32
CA LEU A 66 -16.78 -5.47 -7.59
C LEU A 66 -15.98 -5.74 -6.32
N LEU A 67 -16.13 -4.90 -5.29
CA LEU A 67 -15.53 -5.17 -3.99
C LEU A 67 -16.11 -6.45 -3.38
N LYS A 68 -17.43 -6.58 -3.33
CA LYS A 68 -18.11 -7.79 -2.82
C LYS A 68 -17.69 -9.03 -3.59
N GLN A 69 -17.65 -8.96 -4.92
CA GLN A 69 -17.17 -10.06 -5.76
C GLN A 69 -15.73 -10.47 -5.40
N ALA A 70 -14.84 -9.51 -5.14
CA ALA A 70 -13.46 -9.77 -4.77
C ALA A 70 -13.34 -10.38 -3.36
N GLU A 71 -14.19 -9.97 -2.42
CA GLU A 71 -14.28 -10.53 -1.08
C GLU A 71 -14.79 -11.98 -1.11
N ASP A 72 -15.92 -12.22 -1.79
CA ASP A 72 -16.55 -13.54 -1.92
C ASP A 72 -15.63 -14.55 -2.62
N SER A 73 -14.82 -14.06 -3.57
CA SER A 73 -13.85 -14.88 -4.31
C SER A 73 -12.51 -15.05 -3.58
N GLY A 74 -12.35 -14.46 -2.39
CA GLY A 74 -11.11 -14.53 -1.60
C GLY A 74 -9.92 -13.76 -2.18
N LEU A 75 -10.14 -12.87 -3.17
CA LEU A 75 -9.08 -12.10 -3.82
C LEU A 75 -8.49 -11.05 -2.88
N THR A 76 -9.31 -10.46 -2.01
CA THR A 76 -8.86 -9.53 -0.96
C THR A 76 -7.90 -10.21 0.00
N GLN A 77 -8.21 -11.44 0.45
CA GLN A 77 -7.32 -12.23 1.30
C GLN A 77 -6.01 -12.61 0.60
N ASN A 78 -6.07 -12.98 -0.68
CA ASN A 78 -4.88 -13.26 -1.48
C ASN A 78 -3.96 -12.02 -1.54
N PHE A 79 -4.53 -10.83 -1.74
CA PHE A 79 -3.76 -9.60 -1.70
C PHE A 79 -3.12 -9.35 -0.32
N ILE A 80 -3.86 -9.54 0.77
CA ILE A 80 -3.34 -9.42 2.15
C ILE A 80 -2.15 -10.36 2.35
N GLU A 81 -2.27 -11.64 1.99
CA GLU A 81 -1.19 -12.62 2.14
C GLU A 81 0.05 -12.26 1.32
N ARG A 82 -0.13 -11.73 0.11
CA ARG A 82 0.99 -11.25 -0.71
C ARG A 82 1.71 -10.06 -0.06
N ILE A 83 0.98 -9.09 0.48
CA ILE A 83 1.58 -7.97 1.19
C ILE A 83 2.31 -8.45 2.46
N LYS A 84 1.74 -9.41 3.18
CA LYS A 84 2.37 -10.06 4.34
C LYS A 84 3.67 -10.77 3.96
N GLN A 85 3.70 -11.46 2.82
CA GLN A 85 4.92 -12.07 2.28
C GLN A 85 5.98 -11.04 1.90
N ILE A 86 5.61 -9.89 1.33
CA ILE A 86 6.58 -8.81 1.03
C ILE A 86 7.23 -8.29 2.31
N HIS A 87 6.46 -8.19 3.40
CA HIS A 87 6.93 -7.67 4.68
C HIS A 87 7.23 -8.75 5.74
N PHE A 88 7.48 -10.00 5.33
CA PHE A 88 7.64 -11.12 6.28
C PHE A 88 8.74 -10.91 7.34
N ASN A 89 9.78 -10.14 7.00
CA ASN A 89 10.88 -9.81 7.90
C ASN A 89 10.51 -8.76 8.97
N PHE A 90 9.39 -8.05 8.80
CA PHE A 90 8.93 -7.03 9.73
C PHE A 90 7.91 -7.60 10.70
N LYS A 91 8.38 -8.16 11.83
CA LYS A 91 7.52 -8.75 12.87
C LYS A 91 6.39 -7.85 13.39
N LYS A 92 6.55 -6.53 13.31
CA LYS A 92 5.55 -5.54 13.76
C LYS A 92 4.54 -5.14 12.69
N PHE A 93 4.74 -5.56 11.45
CA PHE A 93 3.86 -5.19 10.35
C PHE A 93 2.64 -6.12 10.32
N ASP A 94 1.46 -5.53 10.48
CA ASP A 94 0.17 -6.20 10.40
C ASP A 94 -0.51 -5.81 9.08
N ALA A 95 -0.48 -6.73 8.12
CA ALA A 95 -1.00 -6.49 6.77
C ALA A 95 -2.51 -6.25 6.77
N GLU A 96 -3.26 -6.94 7.63
CA GLU A 96 -4.73 -6.83 7.71
C GLU A 96 -5.14 -5.43 8.17
N ARG A 97 -4.38 -4.83 9.09
CA ARG A 97 -4.60 -3.44 9.54
C ARG A 97 -4.06 -2.39 8.58
N ALA A 98 -3.06 -2.75 7.77
CA ALA A 98 -2.42 -1.84 6.85
C ALA A 98 -3.22 -1.65 5.55
N ILE A 99 -4.12 -2.57 5.21
CA ILE A 99 -4.86 -2.56 3.95
C ILE A 99 -6.31 -2.16 4.21
N TYR A 100 -6.77 -1.16 3.46
CA TYR A 100 -8.14 -0.69 3.46
C TYR A 100 -8.76 -0.90 2.07
N PHE A 101 -9.81 -1.70 1.99
CA PHE A 101 -10.58 -1.92 0.77
C PHE A 101 -11.80 -0.99 0.72
N THR A 102 -11.98 -0.29 -0.39
CA THR A 102 -13.05 0.70 -0.56
C THR A 102 -13.52 0.73 -2.02
N TRP A 103 -14.56 1.51 -2.31
CA TRP A 103 -15.03 1.75 -3.69
C TRP A 103 -15.25 3.23 -3.96
N GLU A 104 -15.25 3.61 -5.24
CA GLU A 104 -15.56 4.97 -5.66
C GLU A 104 -16.96 5.37 -5.17
N GLY A 105 -17.07 6.50 -4.47
CA GLY A 105 -18.33 6.99 -3.92
C GLY A 105 -18.63 6.51 -2.50
N ARG A 106 -17.83 5.60 -1.92
CA ARG A 106 -17.86 5.39 -0.47
C ARG A 106 -17.28 6.64 0.20
N THR A 107 -18.14 7.50 0.72
CA THR A 107 -17.72 8.63 1.54
C THR A 107 -16.91 8.10 2.72
N HIS A 108 -15.69 8.60 2.89
CA HIS A 108 -14.90 8.35 4.09
C HIS A 108 -15.62 9.00 5.28
N THR A 109 -16.52 8.26 5.93
CA THR A 109 -16.97 8.66 7.26
C THR A 109 -15.75 8.50 8.18
N ILE A 110 -15.01 9.59 8.35
CA ILE A 110 -13.98 9.69 9.39
C ILE A 110 -14.76 9.53 10.69
N ILE A 111 -14.67 8.36 11.31
CA ILE A 111 -15.20 8.14 12.64
C ILE A 111 -14.25 8.90 13.57
N SER A 112 -14.58 10.16 13.87
CA SER A 112 -13.96 10.88 14.97
C SER A 112 -14.29 10.13 16.26
N PRO A 113 -13.30 9.85 17.14
CA PRO A 113 -13.50 9.08 18.36
C PRO A 113 -14.43 9.72 19.41
N ASP A 114 -15.00 10.90 19.13
CA ASP A 114 -15.83 11.66 20.07
C ASP A 114 -17.33 11.27 20.07
N GLN A 115 -17.72 10.13 19.48
CA GLN A 115 -19.13 9.67 19.46
C GLN A 115 -19.38 8.33 20.16
N GLN A 116 -18.60 8.00 21.20
CA GLN A 116 -19.01 7.05 22.23
C GLN A 116 -19.14 7.76 23.57
N THR A 117 -20.31 8.37 23.80
CA THR A 117 -20.84 8.69 25.12
C THR A 117 -22.30 8.27 25.18
#